data_AF-F2XF74-F1
#
_entry.id   AF-F2XF74-F1
#
_cell.length_a   1.000
_cell.length_b   1.000
_cell.length_c   1.000
_cell.angle_alpha   90.00
_cell.angle_beta   90.00
_cell.angle_gamma   90.00
#
_symmetry.space_group_name_H-M   'P 1'
#
loop_
_entity.id
_entity.type
_entity.pdbx_description
1 polymer ?
#
loop_
_entity_poly.entity_id
_entity_poly.type
_entity_poly.pdbx_seq_one_letter_code
_entity_poly.pdbx_strand_id
1 'polypeptide(L)'
;ERYVAICMPLRHAELCSTRSTMYCILIIHGLSSVPCIVVLSTFFASASFSLYKQYSSCSVEILILHRWQGHVRSAVHQLYFLIMVIIILFSYVKIMKVAKAASGEDKKSSWKGLRTVILHGFQLLLCLIQLWGPFIESTLLRFDFMLFINVRYSNYVLFNLTPRCLSPLIYGLRDEAFFHALKNYEFFGLYKRNV
;
A
#
# COMPACT_ATOMS: atom_id res chain seq x y z
N GLU A 1 -13.33 -1.83 -8.81
CA GLU A 1 -13.12 -2.84 -9.86
C GLU A 1 -13.57 -4.23 -9.38
N ARG A 2 -12.80 -4.99 -8.57
CA ARG A 2 -13.14 -6.37 -8.16
C ARG A 2 -14.54 -6.57 -7.56
N TYR A 3 -14.98 -5.65 -6.70
CA TYR A 3 -16.35 -5.65 -6.18
C TYR A 3 -17.38 -5.59 -7.30
N VAL A 4 -17.21 -4.69 -8.28
CA VAL A 4 -18.13 -4.54 -9.41
C VAL A 4 -18.09 -5.77 -10.31
N ALA A 5 -16.90 -6.33 -10.56
CA ALA A 5 -16.74 -7.52 -11.40
C ALA A 5 -17.49 -8.73 -10.82
N ILE A 6 -17.48 -8.91 -9.49
CA ILE A 6 -18.09 -10.06 -8.82
C ILE A 6 -19.56 -9.80 -8.49
N CYS A 7 -19.87 -8.64 -7.91
CA CYS A 7 -21.22 -8.35 -7.39
C CYS A 7 -22.14 -7.71 -8.44
N MET A 8 -21.61 -7.16 -9.54
CA MET A 8 -22.37 -6.45 -10.58
C MET A 8 -21.83 -6.72 -12.00
N PRO A 9 -21.66 -8.00 -12.41
CA PRO A 9 -20.95 -8.35 -13.64
C PRO A 9 -21.54 -7.71 -14.90
N LEU A 10 -22.88 -7.61 -15.00
CA LEU A 10 -23.57 -7.01 -16.16
C LEU A 10 -23.27 -5.51 -16.36
N ARG A 11 -22.90 -4.81 -15.29
CA ARG A 11 -22.58 -3.37 -15.32
C ARG A 11 -21.08 -3.11 -15.28
N HIS A 12 -20.25 -4.15 -15.28
CA HIS A 12 -18.80 -4.00 -15.17
C HIS A 12 -18.22 -3.22 -16.35
N ALA A 13 -18.63 -3.53 -17.59
CA ALA A 13 -18.15 -2.84 -18.79
C ALA A 13 -18.50 -1.33 -18.79
N GLU A 14 -19.67 -0.97 -18.26
CA GLU A 14 -20.11 0.42 -18.15
C GLU A 14 -19.33 1.17 -17.07
N LEU A 15 -19.24 0.60 -15.87
CA LEU A 15 -18.65 1.24 -14.69
C LEU A 15 -17.11 1.23 -14.69
N CYS A 16 -16.50 0.16 -15.21
CA CYS A 16 -15.05 -0.05 -15.25
C CYS A 16 -14.49 0.11 -16.67
N SER A 17 -15.03 1.07 -17.43
CA SER A 17 -14.48 1.44 -18.74
C SER A 17 -13.12 2.14 -18.62
N THR A 18 -12.35 2.18 -19.72
CA THR A 18 -11.04 2.88 -19.77
C THR A 18 -11.16 4.34 -19.36
N ARG A 19 -12.21 5.03 -19.83
CA ARG A 19 -12.47 6.44 -19.50
C ARG A 19 -12.75 6.63 -18.01
N SER A 20 -13.62 5.81 -17.42
CA SER A 20 -13.93 5.83 -15.99
C SER A 20 -12.66 5.57 -15.15
N THR A 21 -11.87 4.57 -15.55
CA THR A 21 -10.61 4.21 -14.89
C THR A 21 -9.62 5.37 -14.90
N MET A 22 -9.47 6.07 -16.02
CA MET A 22 -8.59 7.23 -16.12
C MET A 22 -9.01 8.35 -15.16
N TYR A 23 -10.32 8.65 -15.07
CA TYR A 23 -10.82 9.62 -14.08
C TYR A 23 -10.56 9.16 -12.64
N CYS A 24 -10.75 7.88 -12.32
CA CYS A 24 -10.43 7.35 -11.00
C CYS A 24 -8.93 7.51 -10.68
N ILE A 25 -8.04 7.24 -11.63
CA ILE A 25 -6.60 7.43 -11.45
C ILE A 25 -6.28 8.91 -11.14
N LEU A 26 -6.84 9.84 -11.93
CA LEU A 26 -6.65 11.28 -11.69
C LEU A 26 -7.16 11.71 -10.32
N ILE A 27 -8.33 11.22 -9.88
CA ILE A 27 -8.87 11.50 -8.55
C ILE A 27 -7.95 10.95 -7.45
N ILE A 28 -7.47 9.72 -7.60
CA ILE A 28 -6.55 9.09 -6.64
C ILE A 28 -5.26 9.90 -6.52
N HIS A 29 -4.66 10.29 -7.63
CA HIS A 29 -3.45 11.12 -7.62
C HIS A 29 -3.71 12.52 -7.05
N GLY A 30 -4.84 13.13 -7.40
CA GLY A 30 -5.28 14.41 -6.85
C GLY A 30 -5.37 14.36 -5.34
N LEU A 31 -6.15 13.42 -4.79
CA LEU A 31 -6.28 13.24 -3.34
C LEU A 31 -4.95 12.90 -2.68
N SER A 32 -4.17 11.99 -3.25
CA SER A 32 -2.87 11.57 -2.69
C SER A 32 -1.84 12.70 -2.63
N SER A 33 -1.94 13.68 -3.51
CA SER A 33 -1.02 14.83 -3.55
C SER A 33 -1.32 15.90 -2.51
N VAL A 34 -2.52 15.91 -1.91
CA VAL A 34 -2.94 16.96 -0.95
C VAL A 34 -1.93 17.16 0.20
N PRO A 35 -1.49 16.12 0.94
CA PRO A 35 -0.52 16.33 2.03
C PRO A 35 0.82 16.88 1.52
N CYS A 36 1.25 16.45 0.34
CA CYS A 36 2.49 16.90 -0.28
C CYS A 36 2.42 18.37 -0.67
N ILE A 37 1.33 18.78 -1.33
CA ILE A 37 1.08 20.18 -1.72
C ILE A 37 1.05 21.08 -0.47
N VAL A 38 0.34 20.69 0.59
CA VAL A 38 0.27 21.48 1.83
C VAL A 38 1.65 21.66 2.47
N VAL A 39 2.44 20.58 2.57
CA VAL A 39 3.78 20.64 3.15
C VAL A 39 4.72 21.50 2.31
N LEU A 40 4.79 21.25 1.00
CA LEU A 40 5.71 21.95 0.10
C LEU A 40 5.34 23.43 -0.08
N SER A 41 4.06 23.75 -0.29
CA SER A 41 3.63 25.14 -0.45
C SER A 41 3.96 25.98 0.78
N THR A 42 3.69 25.44 1.98
CA THR A 42 4.04 26.11 3.24
C THR A 42 5.56 26.23 3.41
N PHE A 43 6.32 25.18 3.07
CA PHE A 43 7.78 25.24 3.13
C PHE A 43 8.33 26.34 2.22
N PHE A 44 7.92 26.38 0.95
CA PHE A 44 8.39 27.42 0.01
C PHE A 44 7.98 28.83 0.44
N ALA A 45 6.79 28.98 1.04
CA ALA A 45 6.30 30.27 1.50
C ALA A 45 7.01 30.78 2.78
N SER A 46 7.54 29.88 3.62
CA SER A 46 7.99 30.23 4.98
C SER A 46 9.45 29.88 5.29
N ALA A 47 10.14 29.11 4.43
CA ALA A 47 11.53 28.72 4.65
C ALA A 47 12.48 29.92 4.58
N SER A 48 13.37 30.03 5.56
CA SER A 48 14.47 30.99 5.54
C SER A 48 15.56 30.56 4.56
N PHE A 49 16.28 31.53 3.99
CA PHE A 49 17.39 31.27 3.07
C PHE A 49 18.52 30.41 3.69
N SER A 50 18.70 30.49 5.01
CA SER A 50 19.64 29.66 5.75
C SER A 50 19.35 28.16 5.64
N LEU A 51 18.08 27.76 5.62
CA LEU A 51 17.68 26.34 5.55
C LEU A 51 18.10 25.70 4.22
N TYR A 52 18.09 26.48 3.13
CA TYR A 52 18.53 26.00 1.81
C TYR A 52 20.04 25.78 1.72
N LYS A 53 20.82 26.42 2.59
CA LYS A 53 22.29 26.31 2.62
C LYS A 53 22.79 25.25 3.60
N GLN A 54 21.92 24.76 4.48
CA GLN A 54 22.30 23.85 5.53
C GLN A 54 22.33 22.40 5.03
N TYR A 55 23.46 21.71 5.24
CA TYR A 55 23.54 20.28 5.02
C TYR A 55 22.67 19.53 6.03
N SER A 56 21.70 18.75 5.54
CA SER A 56 20.75 18.01 6.36
C SER A 56 20.39 16.67 5.71
N SER A 57 19.98 15.69 6.51
CA SER A 57 19.56 14.37 6.02
C SER A 57 18.21 14.43 5.32
N CYS A 58 18.12 13.97 4.06
CA CYS A 58 16.89 14.02 3.27
C CYS A 58 15.71 13.32 3.99
N SER A 59 14.81 14.11 4.54
CA SER A 59 13.65 13.64 5.29
C SER A 59 12.51 14.64 5.19
N VAL A 60 11.27 14.12 5.26
CA VAL A 60 10.07 14.96 5.23
C VAL A 60 10.02 15.89 6.45
N GLU A 61 10.64 15.50 7.57
CA GLU A 61 10.65 16.29 8.80
C GLU A 61 11.33 17.66 8.63
N ILE A 62 12.32 17.80 7.74
CA ILE A 62 12.94 19.11 7.42
C ILE A 62 11.96 20.05 6.71
N LEU A 63 10.99 19.49 5.99
CA LEU A 63 9.97 20.26 5.26
C LEU A 63 8.84 20.73 6.18
N ILE A 64 8.82 20.27 7.44
CA ILE A 64 7.85 20.65 8.46
C ILE A 64 8.43 21.80 9.29
N LEU A 65 8.11 23.04 8.89
CA LEU A 65 8.54 24.26 9.59
C LEU A 65 7.63 24.59 10.78
N HIS A 66 6.35 24.24 10.68
CA HIS A 66 5.34 24.53 11.69
C HIS A 66 4.70 23.25 12.20
N ARG A 67 4.45 23.19 13.52
CA ARG A 67 3.81 22.02 14.17
C ARG A 67 2.47 21.64 13.54
N TRP A 68 1.70 22.64 13.10
CA TRP A 68 0.39 22.40 12.47
C TRP A 68 0.50 21.61 11.16
N GLN A 69 1.57 21.76 10.37
CA GLN A 69 1.77 20.98 9.14
C GLN A 69 1.87 19.48 9.45
N GLY A 70 2.61 19.12 10.49
CA GLY A 70 2.72 17.74 10.97
C GLY A 70 1.36 17.19 11.44
N HIS A 71 0.59 17.99 12.18
CA HIS A 71 -0.75 17.60 12.63
C HIS A 71 -1.72 17.40 11.45
N VAL A 72 -1.75 18.31 10.48
CA VAL A 72 -2.57 18.18 9.27
C VAL A 72 -2.17 16.96 8.47
N ARG A 73 -0.86 16.76 8.22
CA ARG A 73 -0.35 15.58 7.52
C ARG A 73 -0.80 14.29 8.21
N SER A 74 -0.62 14.19 9.52
CA SER A 74 -1.05 13.02 10.32
C SER A 74 -2.55 12.79 10.23
N ALA A 75 -3.36 13.84 10.43
CA ALA A 75 -4.82 13.75 10.42
C ALA A 75 -5.36 13.29 9.05
N VAL A 76 -4.81 13.84 7.95
CA VAL A 76 -5.22 13.45 6.60
C VAL A 76 -4.88 11.98 6.31
N HIS A 77 -3.70 11.51 6.71
CA HIS A 77 -3.34 10.10 6.49
C HIS A 77 -4.20 9.14 7.33
N GLN A 78 -4.50 9.51 8.58
CA GLN A 78 -5.42 8.72 9.43
C GLN A 78 -6.84 8.70 8.85
N LEU A 79 -7.33 9.82 8.33
CA LEU A 79 -8.63 9.89 7.66
C LEU A 79 -8.65 8.98 6.42
N TYR A 80 -7.60 9.02 5.59
CA TYR A 80 -7.47 8.12 4.44
C TYR A 80 -7.47 6.66 4.87
N PHE A 81 -6.72 6.31 5.92
CA PHE A 81 -6.71 4.95 6.46
C PHE A 81 -8.11 4.49 6.84
N LEU A 82 -8.85 5.28 7.62
CA LEU A 82 -10.20 4.95 8.08
C LEU A 82 -11.15 4.74 6.89
N ILE A 83 -11.18 5.68 5.94
CA ILE A 83 -12.04 5.60 4.76
C ILE A 83 -11.70 4.35 3.94
N MET A 84 -10.42 4.10 3.67
CA MET A 84 -9.97 2.96 2.86
C MET A 84 -10.31 1.63 3.54
N VAL A 85 -10.07 1.49 4.84
CA VAL A 85 -10.41 0.29 5.61
C VAL A 85 -11.91 0.01 5.56
N ILE A 86 -12.76 1.03 5.74
CA ILE A 86 -14.22 0.88 5.67
C ILE A 86 -14.65 0.38 4.27
N ILE A 87 -14.14 1.00 3.20
CA ILE A 87 -14.46 0.62 1.82
C ILE A 87 -14.01 -0.82 1.52
N ILE A 88 -12.82 -1.21 1.98
CA ILE A 88 -12.29 -2.57 1.79
C ILE A 88 -13.15 -3.58 2.53
N LEU A 89 -13.41 -3.37 3.82
CA LEU A 89 -14.24 -4.28 4.63
C LEU A 89 -15.62 -4.46 4.00
N PHE A 90 -16.27 -3.36 3.61
CA PHE A 90 -17.56 -3.41 2.93
C PHE A 90 -17.50 -4.22 1.64
N SER A 91 -16.52 -3.94 0.78
CA SER A 91 -16.34 -4.61 -0.51
C SER A 91 -16.10 -6.11 -0.32
N TYR A 92 -15.25 -6.48 0.63
CA TYR A 92 -14.93 -7.88 0.92
C TYR A 92 -16.13 -8.63 1.48
N VAL A 93 -16.86 -8.06 2.45
CA VAL A 93 -18.08 -8.70 2.99
C VAL A 93 -19.10 -8.99 1.89
N LYS A 94 -19.28 -8.07 0.93
CA LYS A 94 -20.19 -8.29 -0.19
C LYS A 94 -19.69 -9.35 -1.18
N ILE A 95 -18.40 -9.29 -1.55
CA ILE A 95 -17.77 -10.32 -2.41
C ILE A 95 -17.93 -11.71 -1.78
N MET A 96 -17.67 -11.82 -0.47
CA MET A 96 -17.81 -13.06 0.29
C MET A 96 -19.22 -13.63 0.24
N LYS A 97 -20.24 -12.78 0.39
CA LYS A 97 -21.65 -13.20 0.32
C LYS A 97 -22.00 -13.75 -1.07
N VAL A 98 -21.58 -13.06 -2.12
CA VAL A 98 -21.84 -13.49 -3.51
C VAL A 98 -21.08 -14.78 -3.83
N ALA A 99 -19.79 -14.87 -3.47
CA ALA A 99 -18.99 -16.07 -3.68
C ALA A 99 -19.57 -17.29 -2.95
N LYS A 100 -20.05 -17.11 -1.71
CA LYS A 100 -20.70 -18.18 -0.95
C LYS A 100 -22.02 -18.62 -1.57
N ALA A 101 -22.83 -17.68 -2.08
CA ALA A 101 -24.08 -18.01 -2.76
C ALA A 101 -23.85 -18.77 -4.08
N ALA A 102 -22.84 -18.39 -4.85
CA ALA A 102 -22.50 -19.04 -6.12
C ALA A 102 -21.87 -20.44 -5.96
N SER A 103 -21.21 -20.69 -4.83
CA SER A 103 -20.49 -21.93 -4.55
C SER A 103 -21.38 -23.15 -4.27
N GLY A 104 -22.67 -22.96 -3.93
CA GLY A 104 -23.54 -24.07 -3.52
C GLY A 104 -22.90 -24.97 -2.44
N GLU A 105 -23.01 -26.30 -2.62
CA GLU A 105 -22.43 -27.32 -1.73
C GLU A 105 -20.96 -27.65 -2.01
N ASP A 106 -20.38 -27.18 -3.13
CA ASP A 106 -19.02 -27.50 -3.53
C ASP A 106 -17.98 -26.61 -2.82
N LYS A 107 -17.80 -26.91 -1.53
CA LYS A 107 -16.94 -26.17 -0.59
C LYS A 107 -15.46 -26.11 -1.04
N LYS A 108 -15.00 -27.04 -1.89
CA LYS A 108 -13.57 -27.19 -2.24
C LYS A 108 -13.10 -26.18 -3.29
N SER A 109 -13.95 -25.87 -4.28
CA SER A 109 -13.67 -24.87 -5.32
C SER A 109 -13.70 -23.44 -4.78
N SER A 110 -14.72 -23.13 -3.98
CA SER A 110 -14.87 -21.82 -3.31
C SER A 110 -13.72 -21.47 -2.38
N TRP A 111 -13.18 -22.46 -1.66
CA TRP A 111 -12.05 -22.25 -0.73
C TRP A 111 -10.77 -21.79 -1.43
N LYS A 112 -10.49 -22.27 -2.66
CA LYS A 112 -9.29 -21.85 -3.42
C LYS A 112 -9.37 -20.39 -3.88
N GLY A 113 -10.51 -19.97 -4.41
CA GLY A 113 -10.75 -18.57 -4.81
C GLY A 113 -10.71 -17.63 -3.60
N LEU A 114 -11.35 -18.05 -2.51
CA LEU A 114 -11.39 -17.33 -1.24
C LEU A 114 -9.99 -17.06 -0.66
N ARG A 115 -9.13 -18.09 -0.64
CA ARG A 115 -7.78 -17.98 -0.07
C ARG A 115 -6.93 -16.93 -0.78
N THR A 116 -7.09 -16.80 -2.10
CA THR A 116 -6.40 -15.77 -2.90
C THR A 116 -6.93 -14.38 -2.56
N VAL A 117 -8.26 -14.21 -2.48
CA VAL A 117 -8.88 -12.93 -2.11
C VAL A 117 -8.46 -12.48 -0.71
N ILE A 118 -8.49 -13.37 0.28
CA ILE A 118 -8.06 -13.06 1.66
C ILE A 118 -6.59 -12.60 1.69
N LEU A 119 -5.73 -13.26 0.92
CA LEU A 119 -4.30 -12.93 0.88
C LEU A 119 -4.06 -11.53 0.31
N HIS A 120 -4.78 -11.14 -0.75
CA HIS A 120 -4.74 -9.76 -1.25
C HIS A 120 -5.32 -8.76 -0.26
N GLY A 121 -6.37 -9.14 0.47
CA GLY A 121 -6.94 -8.31 1.53
C GLY A 121 -5.94 -8.05 2.65
N PHE A 122 -5.22 -9.10 3.07
CA PHE A 122 -4.16 -9.00 4.06
C PHE A 122 -2.99 -8.14 3.56
N GLN A 123 -2.52 -8.37 2.34
CA GLN A 123 -1.47 -7.56 1.72
C GLN A 123 -1.86 -6.07 1.65
N LEU A 124 -3.11 -5.78 1.26
CA LEU A 124 -3.63 -4.42 1.19
C LEU A 124 -3.72 -3.79 2.58
N LEU A 125 -4.15 -4.54 3.60
CA LEU A 125 -4.17 -4.08 4.98
C LEU A 125 -2.76 -3.71 5.47
N LEU A 126 -1.76 -4.54 5.19
CA LEU A 126 -0.36 -4.23 5.54
C LEU A 126 0.11 -2.93 4.88
N CYS A 127 -0.21 -2.71 3.60
CA CYS A 127 0.09 -1.45 2.92
C CYS A 127 -0.61 -0.25 3.57
N LEU A 128 -1.85 -0.40 4.02
CA LEU A 128 -2.61 0.69 4.64
C LEU A 128 -2.05 1.10 6.00
N ILE A 129 -1.49 0.17 6.76
CA ILE A 129 -0.84 0.47 8.06
C ILE A 129 0.26 1.53 7.88
N GLN A 130 0.91 1.59 6.71
CA GLN A 130 1.90 2.63 6.41
C GLN A 130 1.36 4.06 6.56
N LEU A 131 0.06 4.29 6.39
CA LEU A 131 -0.57 5.61 6.57
C LEU A 131 -0.47 6.11 8.02
N TRP A 132 -0.26 5.23 9.00
CA TRP A 132 0.03 5.63 10.38
C TRP A 132 1.47 6.14 10.58
N GLY A 133 2.34 5.97 9.59
CA GLY A 133 3.75 6.36 9.64
C GLY A 133 3.99 7.76 10.19
N PRO A 134 3.40 8.83 9.62
CA PRO A 134 3.62 10.21 10.11
C PRO A 134 3.25 10.40 11.60
N PHE A 135 2.21 9.72 12.08
CA PHE A 135 1.78 9.79 13.48
C PHE A 135 2.78 9.08 14.40
N ILE A 136 3.16 7.85 14.04
CA ILE A 136 4.10 7.04 14.82
C ILE A 136 5.47 7.72 14.85
N GLU A 137 5.97 8.11 13.68
CA GLU A 137 7.27 8.77 13.51
C GLU A 137 7.36 10.06 14.32
N SER A 138 6.36 10.95 14.23
CA SER A 138 6.36 12.20 14.98
C SER A 138 6.28 12.01 16.50
N THR A 139 5.64 10.95 16.97
CA THR A 139 5.57 10.60 18.39
C THR A 139 6.90 10.04 18.88
N LEU A 140 7.48 9.10 18.15
CA LEU A 140 8.74 8.46 18.51
C LEU A 140 9.91 9.44 18.46
N LEU A 141 9.95 10.33 17.47
CA LEU A 141 11.01 11.34 17.36
C LEU A 141 11.07 12.26 18.59
N ARG A 142 9.93 12.52 19.24
CA ARG A 142 9.87 13.30 20.49
C ARG A 142 10.30 12.50 21.72
N PHE A 143 10.20 11.18 21.66
CA PHE A 143 10.46 10.30 22.79
C PHE A 143 11.90 9.80 22.80
N ASP A 144 12.32 9.14 21.71
CA ASP A 144 13.65 8.56 21.58
C ASP A 144 14.06 8.46 20.10
N PHE A 145 15.22 9.05 19.77
CA PHE A 145 15.74 9.11 18.40
C PHE A 145 16.21 7.75 17.86
N MET A 146 16.82 6.91 18.71
CA MET A 146 17.28 5.57 18.31
C MET A 146 16.08 4.64 18.06
N LEU A 147 15.05 4.74 18.90
CA LEU A 147 13.79 4.04 18.72
C LEU A 147 13.10 4.48 17.43
N PHE A 148 13.07 5.79 17.14
CA PHE A 148 12.55 6.32 15.89
C PHE A 148 13.23 5.70 14.66
N ILE A 149 14.56 5.62 14.62
CA ILE A 149 15.30 5.00 13.51
C ILE A 149 14.92 3.53 13.34
N ASN A 150 14.96 2.76 14.44
CA ASN A 150 14.69 1.32 14.42
C ASN A 150 13.26 1.01 13.97
N VAL A 151 12.29 1.75 14.49
CA VAL A 151 10.88 1.56 14.11
C VAL A 151 10.61 2.02 12.69
N ARG A 152 11.19 3.15 12.24
CA ARG A 152 11.07 3.62 10.86
C ARG A 152 11.59 2.58 9.87
N TYR A 153 12.76 2.02 10.13
CA TYR A 153 13.35 0.97 9.31
C TYR A 153 12.47 -0.29 9.30
N SER A 154 12.03 -0.73 10.48
CA SER A 154 11.17 -1.91 10.62
C SER A 154 9.83 -1.73 9.88
N ASN A 155 9.18 -0.56 10.02
CA ASN A 155 7.94 -0.23 9.33
C ASN A 155 8.13 -0.19 7.81
N TYR A 156 9.25 0.34 7.33
CA TYR A 156 9.57 0.32 5.91
C TYR A 156 9.66 -1.11 5.38
N VAL A 157 10.38 -2.00 6.08
CA VAL A 157 10.48 -3.40 5.68
C VAL A 157 9.10 -4.08 5.72
N LEU A 158 8.39 -4.01 6.84
CA LEU A 158 7.16 -4.77 7.07
C LEU A 158 5.94 -4.27 6.29
N PHE A 159 5.77 -2.95 6.17
CA PHE A 159 4.55 -2.34 5.63
C PHE A 159 4.74 -1.73 4.24
N ASN A 160 5.97 -1.57 3.77
CA ASN A 160 6.23 -1.08 2.41
C ASN A 160 6.87 -2.15 1.52
N LEU A 161 7.99 -2.73 1.95
CA LEU A 161 8.74 -3.68 1.13
C LEU A 161 8.05 -5.05 1.07
N THR A 162 7.79 -5.68 2.22
CA THR A 162 7.18 -7.02 2.31
C THR A 162 5.88 -7.12 1.50
N PRO A 163 4.90 -6.20 1.62
CA PRO A 163 3.66 -6.31 0.87
C PRO A 163 3.85 -6.19 -0.64
N ARG A 164 4.84 -5.43 -1.11
CA ARG A 164 5.15 -5.33 -2.55
C ARG A 164 5.82 -6.60 -3.07
N CYS A 165 6.65 -7.25 -2.25
CA CYS A 165 7.29 -8.53 -2.58
C CYS A 165 6.31 -9.71 -2.55
N LEU A 166 5.22 -9.63 -1.79
CA LEU A 166 4.20 -10.68 -1.74
C LEU A 166 3.53 -10.89 -3.10
N SER A 167 3.26 -9.84 -3.89
CA SER A 167 2.62 -10.00 -5.22
C SER A 167 3.43 -10.91 -6.17
N PRO A 168 4.73 -10.64 -6.45
CA PRO A 168 5.56 -11.54 -7.24
C PRO A 168 5.72 -12.93 -6.64
N LEU A 169 5.80 -13.07 -5.32
CA LEU A 169 5.91 -14.39 -4.67
C LEU A 169 4.62 -15.21 -4.85
N ILE A 170 3.46 -14.60 -4.65
CA ILE A 170 2.15 -15.26 -4.72
C ILE A 170 1.80 -15.64 -6.16
N TYR A 171 2.12 -14.79 -7.14
CA TYR A 171 1.76 -15.01 -8.54
C TYR A 171 2.89 -15.63 -9.37
N GLY A 172 4.13 -15.21 -9.15
CA GLY A 172 5.30 -15.69 -9.88
C GLY A 172 5.71 -17.11 -9.47
N LEU A 173 5.88 -17.40 -8.18
CA LEU A 173 6.22 -18.77 -7.74
C LEU A 173 5.07 -19.77 -7.88
N ARG A 174 3.84 -19.28 -8.08
CA ARG A 174 2.67 -20.11 -8.34
C ARG A 174 2.59 -20.56 -9.80
N ASP A 175 3.27 -19.85 -10.71
CA ASP A 175 3.41 -20.28 -12.09
C ASP A 175 4.47 -21.39 -12.17
N GLU A 176 4.05 -22.60 -12.56
CA GLU A 176 4.94 -23.77 -12.56
C GLU A 176 6.11 -23.59 -13.54
N ALA A 177 5.90 -22.91 -14.67
CA ALA A 177 6.96 -22.66 -15.64
C ALA A 177 8.02 -21.68 -15.10
N PHE A 178 7.58 -20.59 -14.47
CA PHE A 178 8.47 -19.64 -13.79
C PHE A 178 9.20 -20.28 -12.61
N PHE A 179 8.50 -21.07 -11.80
CA PHE A 179 9.10 -21.78 -10.67
C PHE A 179 10.17 -22.79 -11.12
N HIS A 180 9.89 -23.59 -12.15
CA HIS A 180 10.86 -24.52 -12.72
C HIS A 180 12.06 -23.80 -13.35
N ALA A 181 11.84 -22.68 -14.06
CA ALA A 181 12.92 -21.87 -14.61
C ALA A 181 13.82 -21.27 -13.52
N LEU A 182 13.23 -20.75 -12.44
CA LEU A 182 13.95 -20.19 -11.30
C LEU A 182 14.79 -21.26 -10.59
N LYS A 183 14.19 -22.44 -10.33
CA LYS A 183 14.89 -23.58 -9.73
C LYS A 183 16.06 -24.04 -10.61
N ASN A 184 15.87 -24.13 -11.92
CA ASN A 184 16.95 -24.49 -12.84
C ASN A 184 18.07 -23.43 -12.83
N TYR A 185 17.76 -22.15 -12.74
CA TYR A 185 18.74 -21.07 -12.67
C TYR A 185 19.54 -21.07 -11.36
N GLU A 186 18.91 -21.30 -10.21
CA GLU A 186 19.61 -21.44 -8.92
C GLU A 186 20.50 -22.69 -8.89
N PHE A 187 20.01 -23.83 -9.39
CA PHE A 187 20.79 -25.06 -9.43
C PHE A 187 21.95 -25.00 -10.44
N PHE A 188 21.77 -24.41 -11.63
CA PHE A 188 22.87 -24.20 -12.58
C PHE A 188 23.83 -23.08 -12.17
N GLY A 189 23.35 -22.04 -11.50
CA GLY A 189 24.18 -20.97 -10.95
C GLY A 189 25.08 -21.44 -9.80
N LEU A 190 24.60 -22.36 -8.96
CA LEU A 190 25.40 -23.02 -7.93
C LEU A 190 26.39 -24.05 -8.51
N TYR A 191 26.02 -24.74 -9.59
CA TYR A 191 26.93 -25.67 -10.27
C TYR A 191 28.10 -24.95 -10.97
N LYS A 192 27.86 -23.75 -11.51
CA LYS A 192 28.89 -22.97 -12.21
C LYS A 192 29.87 -22.22 -11.29
N ARG A 193 29.65 -22.23 -9.97
CA ARG A 193 30.48 -21.53 -8.96
C ARG A 193 31.42 -22.46 -8.18
N ASN A 194 31.50 -23.74 -8.56
CA ASN A 194 32.42 -24.74 -8.01
C ASN A 194 33.43 -25.28 -9.07
N VAL A 195 33.88 -24.43 -10.00
CA VAL A 195 35.06 -24.70 -10.84
C VAL A 195 36.06 -23.57 -10.65
#